data_AF-A0A265E3U5-F1
#
_entry.id   AF-A0A265E3U5-F1
#
_cell.length_a   1.000
_cell.length_b   1.000
_cell.length_c   1.000
_cell.angle_alpha   90.00
_cell.angle_beta   90.00
_cell.angle_gamma   90.00
#
_symmetry.space_group_name_H-M   'P 1'
#
loop_
_entity.id
_entity.type
_entity.pdbx_description
1 polymer ?
#
loop_
_entity_poly.entity_id
_entity_poly.type
_entity_poly.pdbx_seq_one_letter_code
_entity_poly.pdbx_strand_id
1 'polypeptide(L)' 'MTYTHITMDELVFIEAYFQHGTTVAQIAKRLGRARQTIHNVITHFKAGHTAIDY' A
#
# COMPACT_ATOMS: atom_id res chain seq x y z
N MET A 1 -15.77 6.95 -10.15
CA MET A 1 -14.68 6.73 -9.18
C MET A 1 -13.67 5.83 -9.87
N THR A 2 -12.74 6.45 -10.59
CA THR A 2 -11.75 5.75 -11.41
C THR A 2 -10.77 5.09 -10.46
N TYR A 3 -10.78 3.76 -10.39
CA TYR A 3 -9.74 2.98 -9.74
C TYR A 3 -8.43 3.37 -10.42
N THR A 4 -7.70 4.32 -9.83
CA THR A 4 -6.31 4.52 -10.21
C THR A 4 -5.61 3.27 -9.74
N HIS A 5 -5.42 2.33 -10.66
CA HIS A 5 -4.72 1.09 -10.38
C HIS A 5 -3.39 1.45 -9.73
N ILE A 6 -3.23 0.95 -8.51
CA ILE A 6 -1.94 0.98 -7.84
C ILE A 6 -1.03 0.06 -8.65
N THR A 7 0.18 0.52 -8.97
CA THR A 7 1.08 -0.29 -9.78
C THR A 7 1.69 -1.41 -8.93
N MET A 8 2.20 -2.46 -9.58
CA MET A 8 2.94 -3.52 -8.88
C MET A 8 4.14 -2.96 -8.11
N ASP A 9 4.86 -1.98 -8.68
CA ASP A 9 5.97 -1.33 -7.99
C ASP A 9 5.50 -0.64 -6.70
N GLU A 10 4.38 0.08 -6.75
CA GLU A 10 3.80 0.71 -5.57
C GLU A 10 3.38 -0.31 -4.52
N LEU A 11 2.81 -1.46 -4.92
CA LEU A 11 2.45 -2.54 -4.01
C LEU A 11 3.68 -3.10 -3.30
N VAL A 12 4.75 -3.39 -4.03
CA VAL A 12 6.02 -3.88 -3.47
C VAL A 12 6.64 -2.85 -2.53
N PHE A 13 6.59 -1.56 -2.86
CA PHE A 13 7.05 -0.50 -1.96
C PHE A 13 6.22 -0.42 -0.68
N ILE A 14 4.89 -0.53 -0.78
CA ILE A 14 4.01 -0.51 0.39
C ILE A 14 4.27 -1.72 1.27
N GLU A 15 4.49 -2.90 0.68
CA GLU A 15 4.79 -4.14 1.41
C GLU A 15 6.09 -4.01 2.20
N ALA A 16 7.16 -3.53 1.56
CA ALA A 16 8.44 -3.26 2.23
C ALA A 16 8.26 -2.24 3.37
N TYR A 17 7.59 -1.11 3.11
CA TYR A 17 7.36 -0.10 4.14
C TYR A 17 6.51 -0.60 5.31
N PHE A 18 5.53 -1.45 5.04
CA PHE A 18 4.67 -2.09 6.04
C PHE A 18 5.49 -3.03 6.93
N GLN A 19 6.36 -3.86 6.34
CA GLN A 19 7.28 -4.74 7.07
C GLN A 19 8.27 -3.95 7.94
N HIS A 20 8.69 -2.77 7.49
CA HIS A 20 9.53 -1.85 8.26
C HIS A 20 8.77 -1.02 9.32
N GLY A 21 7.47 -1.25 9.52
CA GLY A 21 6.67 -0.55 10.54
C GLY A 21 6.36 0.92 10.20
N THR A 22 6.46 1.30 8.93
CA THR A 22 6.18 2.67 8.48
C THR A 22 4.68 2.97 8.56
N THR A 23 4.31 4.17 8.99
CA THR A 23 2.89 4.53 9.13
C THR A 23 2.22 4.75 7.76
N VAL A 24 0.91 4.48 7.67
CA VAL A 24 0.07 4.74 6.48
C VAL A 24 0.26 6.16 5.95
N ALA A 25 0.31 7.15 6.84
CA ALA A 25 0.44 8.56 6.47
C ALA A 25 1.80 8.87 5.82
N GLN A 26 2.88 8.26 6.30
CA GLN A 26 4.21 8.42 5.72
C GLN A 26 4.30 7.75 4.35
N ILE A 27 3.75 6.54 4.21
CA ILE A 27 3.72 5.81 2.94
C ILE A 27 2.91 6.58 1.90
N ALA A 28 1.72 7.06 2.28
CA ALA A 28 0.88 7.89 1.42
C ALA A 28 1.59 9.16 0.94
N LYS A 29 2.32 9.84 1.85
CA LYS A 29 3.11 11.02 1.50
C LYS A 29 4.26 10.70 0.55
N ARG A 30 4.96 9.56 0.75
CA ARG A 30 6.08 9.13 -0.10
C ARG A 30 5.64 8.76 -1.51
N LEU A 31 4.49 8.09 -1.64
CA LEU A 31 3.94 7.63 -2.91
C LEU A 31 3.05 8.66 -3.61
N GLY A 32 2.77 9.82 -2.98
CA GLY A 32 1.84 10.81 -3.52
C GLY A 32 0.41 10.28 -3.65
N ARG A 33 0.02 9.31 -2.80
CA ARG A 33 -1.28 8.63 -2.84
C ARG A 33 -2.19 9.08 -1.72
N ALA A 34 -3.50 8.88 -1.93
CA ALA A 34 -4.49 9.06 -0.88
C ALA A 34 -4.24 8.05 0.26
N ARG A 35 -4.43 8.49 1.50
CA ARG A 35 -4.28 7.61 2.69
C ARG A 35 -5.19 6.39 2.61
N GLN A 36 -6.39 6.55 2.05
CA GLN A 36 -7.35 5.47 1.87
C GLN A 36 -6.84 4.37 0.94
N THR A 37 -6.13 4.72 -0.13
CA THR A 37 -5.50 3.75 -1.04
C THR A 37 -4.48 2.90 -0.31
N ILE A 38 -3.58 3.54 0.46
CA ILE A 38 -2.56 2.82 1.24
C ILE A 38 -3.20 1.98 2.35
N HIS A 39 -4.26 2.49 2.99
CA HIS A 39 -4.99 1.75 4.02
C HIS A 39 -5.58 0.45 3.48
N ASN A 40 -6.18 0.46 2.28
CA ASN A 40 -6.75 -0.73 1.67
C ASN A 40 -5.69 -1.80 1.40
N VAL A 41 -4.54 -1.40 0.84
CA VAL A 41 -3.39 -2.29 0.59
C VAL A 41 -2.84 -2.88 1.89
N ILE A 42 -2.62 -2.04 2.91
CA ILE A 42 -2.12 -2.53 4.21
C ILE A 42 -3.14 -3.45 4.89
N THR A 43 -4.44 -3.21 4.72
CA THR A 43 -5.48 -4.11 5.24
C THR A 43 -5.41 -5.47 4.56
N HIS A 44 -5.14 -5.51 3.25
CA HIS A 44 -4.91 -6.74 2.50
C HIS A 44 -3.66 -7.49 3.01
N PHE A 45 -2.56 -6.79 3.26
CA PHE A 45 -1.34 -7.40 3.83
C PHE A 45 -1.54 -7.93 5.25
N LYS A 46 -2.33 -7.23 6.07
CA LYS A 46 -2.71 -7.71 7.41
C LYS A 46 -3.56 -8.98 7.39
N ALA A 47 -4.27 -9.24 6.29
CA ALA A 47 -5.01 -10.48 6.11
C ALA A 47 -4.11 -11.66 5.67
N GLY A 48 -2.79 -11.44 5.50
CA GLY A 48 -1.81 -12.47 5.16
C GLY A 48 -1.52 -12.59 3.67
N HIS A 49 -2.04 -11.68 2.85
CA HIS A 49 -1.76 -11.63 1.42
C HIS A 49 -0.51 -10.82 1.12
N THR A 50 0.13 -11.07 -0.02
CA THR A 50 1.34 -10.37 -0.46
C THR A 50 1.04 -9.34 -1.56
N ALA A 51 2.03 -8.53 -1.94
CA ALA A 51 1.90 -7.62 -3.09
C ALA A 51 1.54 -8.34 -4.41
N ILE A 52 1.88 -9.63 -4.53
CA ILE A 52 1.58 -10.46 -5.70
C ILE A 52 0.11 -10.90 -5.74
N ASP A 53 -0.56 -10.94 -4.58
CA ASP A 53 -1.94 -11.40 -4.42
C ASP A 53 -3.01 -10.29 -4.57
N TYR A 54 -2.58 -9.02 -4.71
CA TYR A 54 -3.44 -7.82 -4.76
C TYR A 54 -3.91 -7.48 -6.17
#